data_AF-A0A9R1D7F7-F1
#
_entry.id   AF-A0A9R1D7F7-F1
#
_cell.length_a   1.000
_cell.length_b   1.000
_cell.length_c   1.000
_cell.angle_alpha   90.00
_cell.angle_beta   90.00
_cell.angle_gamma   90.00
#
_symmetry.space_group_name_H-M   'P 1'
#
loop_
_entity.id
_entity.type
_entity.pdbx_description
1 polymer ?
#
loop_
_entity_poly.entity_id
_entity_poly.type
_entity_poly.pdbx_seq_one_letter_code
_entity_poly.pdbx_strand_id
1 'polypeptide(L)'
;MVTGSRDGSAEEMRLRDEILEAGYWMLREERIESSIGASDLQVFVDSTGDSIESAFERMASDGLFEEVADGYDLTDRGEYEAKRRFVDSFGDLEESHNHVECGPDCWCHDLDSDEACYTEQL
;
A
#
# COMPACT_ATOMS: atom_id res chain seq x y z
N MET A 1 37.58 3.27 12.76
CA MET A 1 36.58 3.52 11.72
C MET A 1 35.38 2.65 12.06
N VAL A 2 34.31 3.24 12.60
CA VAL A 2 33.02 2.57 12.83
C VAL A 2 32.02 3.37 12.04
N THR A 3 31.67 2.87 10.86
CA THR A 3 30.63 3.40 9.99
C THR A 3 29.89 2.18 9.46
N GLY A 4 28.64 1.99 9.85
CA GLY A 4 27.80 0.96 9.22
C GLY A 4 26.97 0.08 10.15
N SER A 5 26.29 0.64 11.16
CA SER A 5 25.28 -0.14 11.90
C SER A 5 23.98 0.60 12.20
N ARG A 6 23.88 1.89 11.84
CA ARG A 6 22.71 2.73 12.14
C ARG A 6 21.86 3.05 10.90
N ASP A 7 22.47 2.92 9.72
CA ASP A 7 21.88 3.22 8.42
C ASP A 7 21.10 2.00 7.89
N GLY A 8 21.70 0.81 7.97
CA GLY A 8 21.04 -0.45 7.58
C GLY A 8 19.74 -0.71 8.33
N SER A 9 19.70 -0.52 9.65
CA SER A 9 18.47 -0.75 10.42
C SER A 9 17.36 0.25 10.12
N ALA A 10 17.70 1.50 9.74
CA ALA A 10 16.70 2.47 9.33
C ALA A 10 16.15 2.15 7.94
N GLU A 11 17.00 1.67 7.03
CA GLU A 11 16.61 1.22 5.71
C GLU A 11 15.74 -0.04 5.76
N GLU A 12 16.09 -1.01 6.62
CA GLU A 12 15.28 -2.20 6.87
C GLU A 12 13.88 -1.85 7.42
N MET A 13 13.80 -0.89 8.34
CA MET A 13 12.51 -0.40 8.86
C MET A 13 11.69 0.30 7.78
N ARG A 14 12.32 1.15 6.96
CA ARG A 14 11.67 1.85 5.86
C ARG A 14 11.10 0.86 4.85
N LEU A 15 11.93 -0.09 4.40
CA LEU A 15 11.52 -1.13 3.46
C LEU A 15 10.35 -1.95 4.00
N ARG A 16 10.38 -2.32 5.29
CA ARG A 16 9.27 -3.04 5.92
C ARG A 16 7.97 -2.22 5.88
N ASP A 17 8.06 -0.93 6.20
CA ASP A 17 6.89 -0.07 6.24
C ASP A 17 6.33 0.16 4.81
N GLU A 18 7.19 0.39 3.81
CA GLU A 18 6.82 0.49 2.39
C GLU A 18 6.13 -0.78 1.86
N ILE A 19 6.66 -1.97 2.19
CA ILE A 19 6.03 -3.24 1.79
C ILE A 19 4.67 -3.42 2.45
N LEU A 20 4.53 -3.06 3.74
CA LEU A 20 3.24 -3.14 4.43
C LEU A 20 2.21 -2.19 3.81
N GLU A 21 2.59 -0.94 3.53
CA GLU A 21 1.72 0.05 2.90
C GLU A 21 1.26 -0.39 1.51
N ALA A 22 2.20 -0.76 0.64
CA ALA A 22 1.89 -1.24 -0.70
C ALA A 22 1.06 -2.54 -0.66
N GLY A 23 1.40 -3.46 0.24
CA GLY A 23 0.68 -4.72 0.41
C GLY A 23 -0.77 -4.52 0.86
N TYR A 24 -1.04 -3.63 1.84
CA TYR A 24 -2.41 -3.31 2.23
C TYR A 24 -3.20 -2.72 1.06
N TRP A 25 -2.60 -1.78 0.33
CA TRP A 25 -3.27 -1.14 -0.80
C TRP A 25 -3.65 -2.16 -1.89
N MET A 26 -2.71 -3.02 -2.31
CA MET A 26 -2.95 -4.01 -3.37
C MET A 26 -3.90 -5.14 -2.95
N LEU A 27 -3.76 -5.66 -1.72
CA LEU A 27 -4.49 -6.85 -1.26
C LEU A 27 -5.84 -6.54 -0.63
N ARG A 28 -6.03 -5.34 -0.06
CA ARG A 28 -7.20 -5.01 0.78
C ARG A 28 -7.96 -3.78 0.31
N GLU A 29 -7.27 -2.69 0.02
CA GLU A 29 -7.94 -1.44 -0.40
C GLU A 29 -8.49 -1.58 -1.82
N GLU A 30 -7.60 -1.68 -2.80
CA GLU A 30 -7.94 -1.77 -4.23
C GLU A 30 -8.24 -3.21 -4.68
N ARG A 31 -7.76 -4.22 -3.93
CA ARG A 31 -7.96 -5.66 -4.21
C ARG A 31 -7.54 -6.06 -5.64
N ILE A 32 -6.42 -5.53 -6.10
CA ILE A 32 -5.85 -5.80 -7.43
C ILE A 32 -5.35 -7.26 -7.50
N GLU A 33 -4.76 -7.74 -6.40
CA GLU A 33 -4.14 -9.05 -6.30
C GLU A 33 -4.74 -9.85 -5.13
N SER A 34 -4.72 -11.17 -5.23
CA SER A 34 -5.07 -12.07 -4.11
C SER A 34 -3.85 -12.48 -3.26
N SER A 35 -2.65 -12.27 -3.78
CA SER A 35 -1.37 -12.50 -3.12
C SER A 35 -0.30 -11.67 -3.84
N ILE A 36 0.77 -11.29 -3.14
CA ILE A 36 1.85 -10.47 -3.71
C ILE A 36 3.21 -11.15 -3.50
N GLY A 37 4.14 -10.91 -4.41
CA GLY A 37 5.55 -11.27 -4.28
C GLY A 37 6.48 -10.09 -4.55
N ALA A 38 7.79 -10.36 -4.48
CA ALA A 38 8.81 -9.32 -4.69
C ALA A 38 8.74 -8.64 -6.08
N SER A 39 8.24 -9.34 -7.09
CA SER A 39 8.09 -8.77 -8.45
C SER A 39 6.99 -7.72 -8.52
N ASP A 40 5.92 -7.89 -7.77
CA ASP A 40 4.77 -6.97 -7.78
C ASP A 40 5.12 -5.64 -7.10
N LEU A 41 5.98 -5.69 -6.09
CA LEU A 41 6.38 -4.52 -5.30
C LEU A 41 7.56 -3.74 -5.86
N GLN A 42 8.34 -4.30 -6.78
CA GLN A 42 9.55 -3.66 -7.33
C GLN A 42 9.29 -2.32 -8.02
N VAL A 43 8.07 -2.05 -8.47
CA VAL A 43 7.70 -0.77 -9.09
C VAL A 43 7.29 0.31 -8.08
N PHE A 44 6.98 -0.09 -6.85
CA PHE A 44 6.48 0.79 -5.78
C PHE A 44 7.52 1.04 -4.70
N VAL A 45 8.44 0.09 -4.48
CA VAL A 45 9.41 0.09 -3.39
C VAL A 45 10.81 0.35 -3.96
N ASP A 46 11.55 1.29 -3.36
CA ASP A 46 12.92 1.63 -3.78
C ASP A 46 13.93 0.61 -3.24
N SER A 47 13.82 -0.64 -3.71
CA SER A 47 14.68 -1.76 -3.29
C SER A 47 14.77 -2.84 -4.36
N THR A 48 15.78 -3.70 -4.23
CA THR A 48 15.97 -4.83 -5.15
C THR A 48 14.99 -5.97 -4.85
N GLY A 49 14.65 -6.77 -5.86
CA GLY A 49 13.82 -7.97 -5.68
C GLY A 49 14.34 -8.91 -4.59
N ASP A 50 15.66 -9.15 -4.53
CA ASP A 50 16.26 -9.97 -3.46
C ASP A 50 16.07 -9.38 -2.05
N SER A 51 16.13 -8.04 -1.93
CA SER A 51 15.95 -7.36 -0.64
C SER A 51 14.50 -7.42 -0.19
N ILE A 52 13.57 -7.25 -1.13
CA ILE A 52 12.12 -7.36 -0.89
C ILE A 52 11.77 -8.80 -0.49
N GLU A 53 12.29 -9.80 -1.19
CA GLU A 53 12.07 -11.21 -0.85
C GLU A 53 12.58 -11.53 0.55
N SER A 54 13.81 -11.11 0.85
CA SER A 54 14.39 -11.29 2.17
C SER A 54 13.57 -10.57 3.27
N ALA A 55 12.91 -9.45 2.94
CA ALA A 55 12.03 -8.75 3.86
C ALA A 55 10.72 -9.53 4.08
N PHE A 56 10.12 -10.08 3.03
CA PHE A 56 8.95 -10.97 3.14
C PHE A 56 9.22 -12.17 4.04
N GLU A 57 10.35 -12.87 3.85
CA GLU A 57 10.71 -14.03 4.69
C GLU A 57 10.75 -13.65 6.19
N ARG A 58 11.34 -12.50 6.51
CA ARG A 58 11.41 -11.98 7.89
C ARG A 58 10.04 -11.61 8.42
N MET A 59 9.25 -10.88 7.64
CA MET A 59 7.90 -10.47 8.05
C MET A 59 6.93 -11.65 8.18
N ALA A 60 7.12 -12.71 7.39
CA ALA A 60 6.38 -13.94 7.53
C ALA A 60 6.76 -14.66 8.84
N SER A 61 8.07 -14.73 9.15
CA SER A 61 8.54 -15.23 10.45
C SER A 61 8.04 -14.40 11.63
N ASP A 62 7.83 -13.09 11.45
CA ASP A 62 7.28 -12.19 12.47
C ASP A 62 5.75 -12.25 12.58
N GLY A 63 5.07 -13.01 11.71
CA GLY A 63 3.63 -13.17 11.68
C GLY A 63 2.88 -11.93 11.19
N LEU A 64 3.45 -11.21 10.22
CA LEU A 64 2.79 -10.12 9.50
C LEU A 64 2.25 -10.63 8.16
N PHE A 65 3.06 -11.37 7.42
CA PHE A 65 2.64 -12.07 6.21
C PHE A 65 2.54 -13.58 6.44
N GLU A 66 1.84 -14.28 5.57
CA GLU A 66 1.90 -15.73 5.44
C GLU A 66 2.18 -16.11 3.99
N GLU A 67 3.01 -17.14 3.79
CA GLU A 67 3.18 -17.73 2.45
C GLU A 67 1.90 -18.45 2.04
N VAL A 68 1.44 -18.13 0.84
CA VAL A 68 0.33 -18.80 0.16
C VAL A 68 0.83 -19.38 -1.16
N ALA A 69 -0.03 -20.10 -1.89
CA ALA A 69 0.37 -20.84 -3.08
C ALA A 69 1.08 -19.98 -4.16
N ASP A 70 0.70 -18.70 -4.27
CA ASP A 70 1.13 -17.79 -5.33
C ASP A 70 1.79 -16.51 -4.79
N GLY A 71 2.38 -16.55 -3.58
CA GLY A 71 3.10 -15.43 -2.98
C GLY A 71 2.84 -15.28 -1.49
N TYR A 72 2.60 -14.05 -1.04
CA TYR A 72 2.31 -13.71 0.35
C TYR A 72 0.96 -13.02 0.48
N ASP A 73 0.23 -13.32 1.57
CA ASP A 73 -0.95 -12.57 1.99
C ASP A 73 -0.76 -12.01 3.41
N LEU A 74 -1.52 -10.97 3.75
CA LEU A 74 -1.51 -10.38 5.08
C LEU A 74 -2.27 -11.26 6.06
N THR A 75 -1.60 -11.61 7.16
CA THR A 75 -2.29 -12.16 8.34
C THR A 75 -3.18 -11.09 8.98
N ASP A 76 -4.10 -11.47 9.88
CA ASP A 76 -4.93 -10.50 10.64
C ASP A 76 -4.09 -9.41 11.33
N ARG A 77 -2.94 -9.80 11.88
CA ARG A 77 -2.01 -8.88 12.55
C ARG A 77 -1.29 -7.99 11.53
N GLY A 78 -0.86 -8.58 10.42
CA GLY A 78 -0.24 -7.85 9.31
C GLY A 78 -1.17 -6.79 8.76
N GLU A 79 -2.43 -7.14 8.50
CA GLU A 79 -3.44 -6.22 7.96
C GLU A 79 -3.65 -5.03 8.89
N TYR A 80 -3.79 -5.26 10.20
CA TYR A 80 -3.92 -4.18 11.17
C TYR A 80 -2.73 -3.22 11.15
N GLU A 81 -1.50 -3.76 11.16
CA GLU A 81 -0.27 -2.98 11.14
C GLU A 81 -0.06 -2.24 9.82
N ALA A 82 -0.43 -2.86 8.72
CA ALA A 82 -0.30 -2.34 7.37
C ALA A 82 -1.31 -1.21 7.12
N LYS A 83 -2.58 -1.41 7.49
CA LYS A 83 -3.62 -0.38 7.41
C LYS A 83 -3.24 0.86 8.20
N ARG A 84 -2.73 0.68 9.43
CA ARG A 84 -2.34 1.81 10.29
C ARG A 84 -1.26 2.66 9.61
N ARG A 85 -0.25 2.04 9.00
CA ARG A 85 0.82 2.75 8.28
C ARG A 85 0.30 3.42 7.03
N PHE A 86 -0.52 2.70 6.26
CA PHE A 86 -1.14 3.24 5.07
C PHE A 86 -1.94 4.51 5.38
N VAL A 87 -2.77 4.51 6.44
CA VAL A 87 -3.51 5.70 6.86
C VAL A 87 -2.59 6.81 7.38
N ASP A 88 -1.52 6.49 8.08
CA ASP A 88 -0.54 7.50 8.56
C ASP A 88 0.18 8.19 7.39
N SER A 89 0.49 7.44 6.33
CA SER A 89 1.22 7.91 5.16
C SER A 89 0.33 8.54 4.08
N PHE A 90 -0.91 8.06 3.92
CA PHE A 90 -1.81 8.40 2.80
C PHE A 90 -3.20 8.89 3.23
N GLY A 91 -3.54 8.88 4.52
CA GLY A 91 -4.88 9.27 5.01
C GLY A 91 -5.27 10.70 4.63
N ASP A 92 -4.34 11.64 4.73
CA ASP A 92 -4.56 13.04 4.32
C ASP A 92 -4.77 13.18 2.79
N LEU A 93 -4.19 12.26 1.99
CA LEU A 93 -4.36 12.27 0.54
C LEU A 93 -5.78 11.82 0.15
N GLU A 94 -6.33 10.80 0.80
CA GLU A 94 -7.72 10.39 0.59
C GLU A 94 -8.73 11.47 1.03
N GLU A 95 -8.46 12.19 2.13
CA GLU A 95 -9.33 13.29 2.57
C GLU A 95 -9.38 14.44 1.54
N SER A 96 -8.27 14.69 0.84
CA SER A 96 -8.22 15.70 -0.23
C SER A 96 -8.87 15.26 -1.55
N HIS A 97 -9.10 13.96 -1.75
CA HIS A 97 -9.74 13.40 -2.95
C HIS A 97 -11.28 13.29 -2.84
N ASN A 98 -11.87 13.67 -1.71
CA ASN A 98 -13.34 13.85 -1.59
C ASN A 98 -13.84 15.21 -2.10
N HIS A 99 -12.95 16.09 -2.56
CA HIS A 99 -13.32 17.36 -3.19
C HIS A 99 -12.53 17.61 -4.46
N VAL A 100 -12.75 16.77 -5.49
CA VAL A 100 -12.74 17.33 -6.84
C VAL A 100 -13.91 18.30 -6.87
N GLU A 101 -13.67 19.59 -6.62
CA GLU A 101 -14.65 20.62 -6.96
C GLU A 101 -15.01 20.40 -8.42
N CYS A 102 -16.24 19.96 -8.66
CA CYS A 102 -16.75 19.74 -10.01
C CYS A 102 -16.74 21.10 -10.73
N GLY A 103 -15.72 21.33 -11.55
CA GLY A 103 -15.69 22.46 -12.46
C GLY A 103 -16.73 22.28 -13.57
N PRO A 104 -17.15 23.36 -14.24
CA PRO A 104 -18.16 23.31 -15.30
C PRO A 104 -17.79 22.41 -16.50
N ASP A 105 -16.52 22.00 -16.62
CA ASP A 105 -16.00 21.13 -17.67
C ASP A 105 -15.68 19.70 -17.18
N CYS A 106 -16.27 19.25 -16.07
CA CYS A 106 -16.07 17.89 -15.58
C CYS A 106 -16.73 16.85 -16.51
N TRP A 107 -16.01 15.76 -16.80
CA TRP A 107 -16.45 14.67 -17.68
C TRP A 107 -17.78 14.02 -17.27
N CYS A 108 -18.14 14.06 -15.97
CA CYS A 108 -19.43 13.54 -15.50
C CYS A 108 -20.65 14.32 -16.04
N HIS A 109 -20.46 15.54 -16.55
CA HIS A 109 -21.52 16.33 -17.20
C HIS A 109 -21.83 15.91 -18.65
N ASP A 110 -20.92 15.15 -19.30
CA ASP A 110 -21.14 14.64 -20.66
C ASP A 110 -21.91 13.31 -20.68
N LEU A 111 -22.12 12.71 -19.51
CA LEU A 111 -22.93 11.51 -19.35
C LEU A 111 -24.35 11.93 -18.95
N ASP A 112 -25.34 11.62 -19.78
CA ASP A 112 -26.78 11.90 -19.60
C ASP A 112 -27.41 11.10 -18.44
N SER A 113 -26.63 10.71 -17.43
CA SER A 113 -27.03 9.88 -16.31
C SER A 113 -26.70 10.56 -14.99
N ASP A 114 -27.75 10.96 -14.26
CA ASP A 114 -27.68 11.49 -12.88
C ASP A 114 -26.90 10.59 -11.90
N GLU A 115 -26.65 9.32 -12.23
CA GLU A 115 -25.85 8.39 -11.42
C GLU A 115 -24.34 8.66 -11.50
N ALA A 116 -23.86 9.38 -12.52
CA ALA A 116 -22.42 9.67 -12.71
C ALA A 116 -21.94 10.87 -11.89
N CYS A 117 -22.84 11.75 -11.45
CA CYS A 117 -22.50 12.94 -10.66
C CYS A 117 -22.99 12.78 -9.22
N TYR A 118 -22.19 12.14 -8.38
CA TYR A 118 -22.51 12.02 -6.96
C TYR A 118 -22.12 13.32 -6.24
N THR A 119 -23.04 14.29 -6.25
CA THR A 119 -22.91 15.51 -5.44
C THR A 119 -23.44 15.19 -4.04
N GLU A 120 -22.56 15.00 -3.06
CA GLU A 120 -22.96 14.99 -1.65
C GLU A 120 -23.57 16.36 -1.31
N GLN A 121 -24.89 16.42 -1.26
CA GLN A 121 -25.66 17.63 -1.01
C GLN A 121 -25.64 17.93 0.50
N LEU A 122 -24.81 18.88 0.91
CA LEU A 122 -24.91 19.58 2.20
C LEU A 122 -25.69 20.89 2.05
#